data_AF-A0A176S0W3-F1
#
_entry.id   AF-A0A176S0W3-F1
#
_cell.length_a   1.000
_cell.length_b   1.000
_cell.length_c   1.000
_cell.angle_alpha   90.00
_cell.angle_beta   90.00
_cell.angle_gamma   90.00
#
_symmetry.space_group_name_H-M   'P 1'
#
loop_
_entity.id
_entity.type
_entity.pdbx_description
1 polymer ?
#
loop_
_entity_poly.entity_id
_entity_poly.type
_entity_poly.pdbx_seq_one_letter_code
_entity_poly.pdbx_strand_id
1 'polypeptide(L)'
;MQSEKLIELLLAYLSEREDKTTEISKLSNADWKALLRLSTHHGVAPLLYHRLSNAGVKVPDEVFEALYKAYHSNVFRNIQYYHSLSEVLKRLQRGGIDVIVLKGAYLAKTVYQSQALRVIGDIDLLVKKADLGQAEKILLEMGYGPTERPS
;
A
#
# COMPACT_ATOMS: atom_id res chain seq x y z
N MET A 1 -20.92 4.18 -17.95
CA MET A 1 -20.66 5.53 -18.52
C MET A 1 -20.00 6.52 -17.56
N GLN A 2 -20.64 7.06 -16.49
CA GLN A 2 -19.97 8.04 -15.60
C GLN A 2 -18.90 7.40 -14.69
N SER A 3 -19.15 6.20 -14.16
CA SER A 3 -18.20 5.47 -13.31
C SER A 3 -16.94 5.02 -14.05
N GLU A 4 -17.06 4.54 -15.30
CA GLU A 4 -15.92 4.13 -16.13
C GLU A 4 -14.99 5.31 -16.42
N LYS A 5 -15.55 6.47 -16.76
CA LYS A 5 -14.78 7.70 -16.98
C LYS A 5 -14.00 8.15 -15.74
N LEU A 6 -14.57 7.96 -14.55
CA LEU A 6 -13.87 8.26 -13.28
C LEU A 6 -12.76 7.25 -12.97
N ILE A 7 -12.94 5.97 -13.33
CA ILE A 7 -11.89 4.96 -13.21
C ILE A 7 -10.74 5.27 -14.17
N GLU A 8 -11.03 5.60 -15.43
CA GLU A 8 -10.01 6.02 -16.40
C GLU A 8 -9.26 7.26 -15.93
N LEU A 9 -9.98 8.26 -15.41
CA LEU A 9 -9.35 9.47 -14.87
C LEU A 9 -8.47 9.15 -13.65
N LEU A 10 -8.92 8.27 -12.75
CA LEU A 10 -8.14 7.80 -11.62
C LEU A 10 -6.87 7.09 -12.11
N LEU A 11 -6.98 6.15 -13.05
CA LEU A 11 -5.84 5.43 -13.61
C LEU A 11 -4.83 6.38 -14.27
N ALA A 12 -5.31 7.32 -15.07
CA ALA A 12 -4.47 8.32 -15.72
C ALA A 12 -3.69 9.15 -14.68
N TYR A 13 -4.40 9.66 -13.67
CA TYR A 13 -3.81 10.51 -12.62
C TYR A 13 -2.82 9.75 -11.71
N LEU A 14 -3.02 8.44 -11.50
CA LEU A 14 -2.11 7.61 -10.70
C LEU A 14 -0.86 7.17 -11.47
N SER A 15 -0.96 7.03 -12.80
CA SER A 15 0.06 6.39 -13.64
C SER A 15 1.29 7.25 -13.97
N GLU A 16 1.33 8.53 -13.60
CA GLU A 16 2.35 9.52 -14.02
C GLU A 16 2.49 9.71 -15.54
N ARG A 17 1.64 9.08 -16.36
CA ARG A 17 1.79 9.09 -17.82
C ARG A 17 1.25 10.35 -18.47
N GLU A 18 0.30 11.02 -17.84
CA GLU A 18 -0.37 12.22 -18.38
C GLU A 18 -0.70 13.23 -17.28
N ASP A 19 -0.43 14.51 -17.54
CA ASP A 19 -0.88 15.61 -16.67
C ASP A 19 -2.37 15.89 -16.92
N LYS A 20 -3.22 15.22 -16.14
CA LYS A 20 -4.69 15.37 -16.15
C LYS A 20 -5.21 16.35 -15.09
N THR A 21 -4.36 17.26 -14.63
CA THR A 21 -4.69 18.26 -13.60
C THR A 21 -5.85 19.17 -14.04
N THR A 22 -5.99 19.41 -15.34
CA THR A 22 -7.07 20.25 -15.91
C THR A 22 -8.42 19.54 -15.93
N GLU A 23 -8.45 18.22 -16.08
CA GLU A 23 -9.67 17.42 -16.09
C GLU A 23 -10.17 17.16 -14.66
N ILE A 24 -9.26 16.89 -13.72
CA ILE A 24 -9.62 16.65 -12.32
C ILE A 24 -10.10 17.94 -11.63
N SER A 25 -9.63 19.12 -12.06
CA SER A 25 -10.10 20.41 -11.52
C SER A 25 -11.53 20.76 -11.95
N LYS A 26 -12.10 20.07 -12.95
CA LYS A 26 -13.46 20.28 -13.46
C LYS A 26 -14.50 19.37 -12.79
N LEU A 27 -14.09 18.53 -11.86
CA LEU A 27 -14.99 17.59 -11.18
C LEU A 27 -16.01 18.33 -10.31
N SER A 28 -17.26 17.86 -10.36
CA SER A 28 -18.29 18.30 -9.42
C SER A 28 -18.04 17.73 -8.03
N ASN A 29 -18.71 18.28 -7.01
CA ASN A 29 -18.66 17.72 -5.65
C ASN A 29 -19.11 16.24 -5.62
N ALA A 30 -20.09 15.86 -6.45
CA ALA A 30 -20.55 14.47 -6.54
C ALA A 30 -19.48 13.55 -7.16
N ASP A 31 -18.77 14.03 -8.19
CA ASP A 31 -17.68 13.30 -8.83
C ASP A 31 -16.49 13.13 -7.87
N TRP A 32 -16.15 14.15 -7.08
CA TRP A 32 -15.13 14.05 -6.04
C TRP A 32 -15.46 12.99 -4.99
N LYS A 33 -16.72 12.94 -4.52
CA LYS A 33 -17.18 11.88 -3.61
C LYS A 33 -17.13 10.50 -4.25
N ALA A 34 -17.45 10.39 -5.55
CA ALA A 34 -17.35 9.13 -6.28
C ALA A 34 -15.90 8.68 -6.47
N LEU A 35 -14.99 9.61 -6.79
CA LEU A 35 -13.56 9.37 -6.92
C LEU A 35 -12.95 8.89 -5.59
N LEU A 36 -13.33 9.52 -4.48
CA LEU A 36 -12.96 9.06 -3.13
C LEU A 36 -13.41 7.61 -2.91
N ARG A 37 -14.69 7.28 -3.15
CA ARG A 37 -15.19 5.90 -2.97
C ARG A 37 -14.43 4.89 -3.83
N LEU A 38 -14.18 5.20 -5.10
CA LEU A 38 -13.42 4.34 -6.01
C LEU A 38 -11.99 4.15 -5.52
N SER A 39 -11.31 5.23 -5.14
CA SER A 39 -9.93 5.16 -4.66
C SER A 39 -9.80 4.35 -3.37
N THR A 40 -10.77 4.46 -2.46
CA THR A 40 -10.83 3.66 -1.23
C THR A 40 -11.09 2.19 -1.54
N HIS A 41 -12.07 1.91 -2.42
CA HIS A 41 -12.42 0.54 -2.81
C HIS A 41 -11.24 -0.21 -3.45
N HIS A 42 -10.45 0.47 -4.29
CA HIS A 42 -9.28 -0.11 -4.94
C HIS A 42 -7.98 0.01 -4.13
N GLY A 43 -8.02 0.54 -2.90
CA GLY A 43 -6.83 0.65 -2.04
C GLY A 43 -5.79 1.68 -2.52
N VAL A 44 -6.20 2.66 -3.33
CA VAL A 44 -5.32 3.70 -3.91
C VAL A 44 -5.58 5.10 -3.36
N ALA A 45 -6.47 5.25 -2.37
CA ALA A 45 -6.74 6.53 -1.70
C ALA A 45 -5.48 7.23 -1.13
N PRO A 46 -4.53 6.54 -0.46
CA PRO A 46 -3.27 7.17 -0.02
C PRO A 46 -2.44 7.74 -1.17
N LEU A 47 -2.41 7.04 -2.31
CA LEU A 47 -1.69 7.49 -3.50
C LEU A 47 -2.38 8.70 -4.14
N LEU A 48 -3.71 8.69 -4.20
CA LEU A 48 -4.50 9.82 -4.70
C LEU A 48 -4.28 11.08 -3.85
N TYR A 49 -4.28 10.96 -2.51
CA TYR A 49 -3.95 12.07 -1.61
C TYR A 49 -2.61 12.71 -1.96
N HIS A 50 -1.56 11.89 -2.05
CA HIS A 50 -0.21 12.38 -2.31
C HIS A 50 -0.07 13.11 -3.64
N ARG A 51 -0.76 12.63 -4.69
CA ARG A 51 -0.78 13.31 -5.99
C ARG A 51 -1.49 14.67 -5.89
N LEU A 52 -2.67 14.70 -5.29
CA LEU A 52 -3.47 15.92 -5.15
C LEU A 52 -2.74 16.99 -4.34
N SER A 53 -2.10 16.60 -3.23
CA SER A 53 -1.32 17.51 -2.38
C SER A 53 -0.14 18.17 -3.10
N ASN A 54 0.41 17.51 -4.13
CA ASN A 54 1.53 18.05 -4.91
C ASN A 54 1.09 18.78 -6.19
N ALA A 55 -0.17 18.66 -6.60
CA ALA A 55 -0.66 19.17 -7.89
C ALA A 55 -1.37 20.55 -7.80
N GLY A 56 -1.61 21.08 -6.60
CA GLY A 56 -2.27 22.39 -6.43
C GLY A 56 -3.73 22.44 -6.91
N VAL A 57 -4.39 21.29 -7.02
CA VAL A 57 -5.80 21.19 -7.44
C VAL A 57 -6.72 21.59 -6.28
N LYS A 58 -7.79 22.34 -6.57
CA LYS A 58 -8.85 22.61 -5.58
C LYS A 58 -9.68 21.35 -5.35
N VAL A 59 -9.54 20.76 -4.17
CA VAL A 59 -10.30 19.59 -3.71
C VAL A 59 -11.30 20.04 -2.64
N PRO A 60 -12.55 19.52 -2.62
CA PRO A 60 -13.47 19.78 -1.52
C PRO A 60 -12.92 19.31 -0.18
N ASP A 61 -13.03 20.13 0.86
CA ASP A 61 -12.42 19.87 2.19
C ASP A 61 -12.79 18.51 2.76
N GLU A 62 -14.06 18.10 2.69
CA GLU A 62 -14.54 16.79 3.15
C GLU A 62 -13.80 15.62 2.48
N VAL A 63 -13.51 15.75 1.18
CA VAL A 63 -12.82 14.72 0.41
C VAL A 63 -11.32 14.75 0.71
N PHE A 64 -10.74 15.94 0.81
CA PHE A 64 -9.33 16.10 1.15
C PHE A 64 -9.02 15.53 2.54
N GLU A 65 -9.86 15.82 3.54
CA GLU A 65 -9.73 15.30 4.90
C GLU A 65 -9.86 13.76 4.96
N ALA A 66 -10.78 13.18 4.19
CA ALA A 66 -10.91 11.73 4.11
C ALA A 66 -9.66 11.08 3.50
N LEU A 67 -9.13 11.66 2.43
CA LEU A 67 -7.89 11.22 1.77
C LEU A 67 -6.67 11.38 2.69
N TYR A 68 -6.59 12.49 3.43
CA TYR A 68 -5.56 12.75 4.44
C TYR A 68 -5.55 11.66 5.51
N LYS A 69 -6.72 11.35 6.10
CA LYS A 69 -6.85 10.30 7.12
C LYS A 69 -6.45 8.93 6.58
N ALA A 70 -6.87 8.60 5.36
CA ALA A 70 -6.51 7.34 4.70
C ALA A 70 -4.99 7.25 4.49
N TYR A 71 -4.36 8.33 4.02
CA TYR A 71 -2.92 8.41 3.83
C TYR A 71 -2.15 8.21 5.14
N HIS A 72 -2.45 8.99 6.18
CA HIS A 72 -1.72 8.90 7.45
C HIS A 72 -1.94 7.56 8.14
N SER A 73 -3.16 7.02 8.12
CA SER A 73 -3.43 5.68 8.66
C SER A 73 -2.61 4.60 7.95
N ASN A 74 -2.45 4.72 6.62
CA ASN A 74 -1.60 3.80 5.85
C ASN A 74 -0.13 3.94 6.23
N VAL A 75 0.37 5.17 6.39
CA VAL A 75 1.74 5.45 6.82
C VAL A 75 2.03 4.77 8.17
N PHE A 76 1.16 4.96 9.17
CA PHE A 76 1.33 4.35 10.50
C PHE A 76 1.33 2.83 10.45
N ARG A 77 0.39 2.24 9.70
CA ARG A 77 0.30 0.79 9.53
C ARG A 77 1.56 0.22 8.88
N ASN A 78 2.07 0.89 7.84
CA ASN A 78 3.29 0.46 7.16
C ASN A 78 4.50 0.47 8.11
N ILE A 79 4.63 1.48 8.97
CA ILE A 79 5.70 1.53 9.98
C ILE A 79 5.66 0.28 10.87
N GLN A 80 4.47 -0.13 11.34
CA GLN A 80 4.31 -1.33 12.16
C GLN A 80 4.71 -2.60 11.41
N TYR A 81 4.26 -2.75 10.15
CA TYR A 81 4.65 -3.90 9.32
C TYR A 81 6.16 -4.00 9.11
N TYR A 82 6.83 -2.87 8.88
CA TYR A 82 8.28 -2.85 8.67
C TYR A 82 9.07 -3.16 9.93
N HIS A 83 8.60 -2.69 11.08
CA HIS A 83 9.19 -3.06 12.36
C HIS A 83 9.10 -4.57 12.59
N SER A 84 7.91 -5.16 12.44
CA SER A 84 7.70 -6.60 12.61
C SER A 84 8.51 -7.43 11.61
N LEU A 85 8.56 -7.02 10.34
CA LEU A 85 9.36 -7.69 9.32
C LEU A 85 10.86 -7.67 9.65
N SER A 86 11.39 -6.53 10.09
CA SER A 86 12.80 -6.41 10.50
C SER A 86 13.14 -7.42 11.60
N GLU A 87 12.27 -7.58 12.60
CA GLU A 87 12.49 -8.55 13.68
C GLU A 87 12.42 -10.00 13.18
N VAL A 88 11.49 -10.31 12.28
CA VAL A 88 11.40 -11.65 11.65
C VAL A 88 12.67 -11.97 10.86
N LEU A 89 13.12 -11.05 10.00
CA LEU A 89 14.32 -11.26 9.19
C LEU A 89 15.58 -11.47 10.07
N LYS A 90 15.75 -10.68 11.13
CA LYS A 90 16.86 -10.86 12.08
C LYS A 90 16.83 -12.23 12.76
N ARG A 91 15.65 -12.72 13.16
CA ARG A 91 15.49 -14.01 13.83
C ARG A 91 15.77 -15.18 12.89
N LEU A 92 15.28 -15.12 11.66
CA LEU A 92 15.57 -16.13 10.63
C LEU A 92 17.05 -16.15 10.26
N GLN A 93 17.67 -14.97 10.08
CA GLN A 93 19.11 -14.86 9.80
C GLN A 93 19.96 -15.45 10.93
N ARG A 94 19.64 -15.18 12.20
CA ARG A 94 20.32 -15.79 13.36
C ARG A 94 20.15 -17.31 13.41
N GLY A 95 19.07 -17.84 12.84
CA GLY A 95 18.83 -19.27 12.67
C GLY A 95 19.59 -19.89 11.49
N GLY A 96 20.36 -19.10 10.73
CA GLY A 96 21.08 -19.57 9.54
C GLY A 96 20.21 -19.72 8.29
N ILE A 97 19.01 -19.12 8.28
CA ILE A 97 18.04 -19.26 7.20
C ILE A 97 18.16 -18.08 6.24
N ASP A 98 18.47 -18.38 4.98
CA ASP A 98 18.44 -17.39 3.90
C ASP A 98 16.99 -17.12 3.48
N VAL A 99 16.61 -15.85 3.46
CA VAL A 99 15.24 -15.41 3.15
C VAL A 99 15.26 -14.41 1.99
N ILE A 100 14.36 -14.60 1.04
CA ILE A 100 14.04 -13.61 0.02
C ILE A 100 12.64 -13.06 0.32
N VAL A 101 12.53 -11.75 0.59
CA VAL A 101 11.23 -11.09 0.71
C VAL A 101 10.65 -10.90 -0.70
N LEU A 102 9.52 -11.54 -1.00
CA LEU A 102 8.89 -11.45 -2.30
C LEU A 102 7.98 -10.22 -2.36
N LYS A 103 8.25 -9.29 -3.30
CA LYS A 103 7.33 -8.33 -3.95
C LYS A 103 8.10 -7.42 -4.92
N GLY A 104 7.52 -7.15 -6.10
CA GLY A 104 8.08 -6.19 -7.09
C GLY A 104 7.88 -4.72 -6.70
N ALA A 105 8.36 -3.70 -7.44
CA ALA A 105 9.44 -3.68 -8.41
C ALA A 105 10.71 -3.20 -7.69
N TYR A 106 11.63 -4.16 -7.48
CA TYR A 106 12.93 -4.08 -6.79
C TYR A 106 13.00 -3.99 -5.24
N LEU A 107 11.97 -4.45 -4.49
CA LEU A 107 11.73 -4.20 -3.05
C LEU A 107 11.58 -2.68 -2.81
N ALA A 108 10.50 -2.12 -2.25
CA ALA A 108 10.18 -0.69 -2.46
C ALA A 108 10.76 0.35 -1.45
N LYS A 109 12.04 0.70 -1.28
CA LYS A 109 13.34 0.52 -1.94
C LYS A 109 14.19 -0.34 -0.99
N THR A 110 14.47 -1.58 -1.37
CA THR A 110 15.28 -2.62 -0.70
C THR A 110 14.84 -3.15 0.67
N VAL A 111 14.39 -2.34 1.64
CA VAL A 111 13.66 -2.79 2.87
C VAL A 111 12.71 -1.67 3.39
N TYR A 112 12.21 -0.83 2.47
CA TYR A 112 11.09 0.13 2.65
C TYR A 112 11.34 1.56 3.16
N GLN A 113 12.41 2.23 2.74
CA GLN A 113 12.61 3.64 3.07
C GLN A 113 11.94 4.69 2.16
N SER A 114 11.07 4.36 1.17
CA SER A 114 10.54 5.47 0.33
C SER A 114 9.20 5.31 -0.40
N GLN A 115 8.22 4.56 0.12
CA GLN A 115 6.83 4.72 -0.38
C GLN A 115 5.81 4.36 0.70
N ALA A 116 5.58 5.28 1.65
CA ALA A 116 4.48 5.21 2.61
C ALA A 116 3.07 5.24 1.98
N LEU A 117 2.99 5.19 0.64
CA LEU A 117 1.80 5.29 -0.19
C LEU A 117 1.17 3.93 -0.50
N ARG A 118 1.96 2.85 -0.48
CA ARG A 118 1.43 1.52 -0.81
C ARG A 118 0.68 0.96 0.38
N VAL A 119 -0.54 0.49 0.15
CA VAL A 119 -1.27 -0.33 1.12
C VAL A 119 -0.65 -1.73 1.11
N ILE A 120 -0.08 -2.15 2.24
CA ILE A 120 0.43 -3.50 2.44
C ILE A 120 -0.72 -4.38 2.93
N GLY A 121 -1.00 -5.47 2.20
CA GLY A 121 -1.94 -6.50 2.63
C GLY A 121 -1.24 -7.60 3.42
N ASP A 122 -0.28 -8.26 2.78
CA ASP A 122 0.53 -9.36 3.32
C ASP A 122 2.03 -9.10 3.09
N ILE A 123 2.89 -9.99 3.58
CA ILE A 123 4.33 -10.03 3.28
C ILE A 123 4.72 -11.47 3.02
N ASP A 124 5.28 -11.74 1.86
CA ASP A 124 5.66 -13.08 1.43
C ASP A 124 7.16 -13.28 1.62
N LEU A 125 7.53 -14.38 2.30
CA LEU A 125 8.93 -14.76 2.54
C LEU A 125 9.20 -16.09 1.83
N LEU A 126 10.18 -16.08 0.94
CA LEU A 126 10.68 -17.28 0.28
C LEU A 126 11.93 -17.78 1.00
N VAL A 127 11.90 -19.05 1.39
CA VAL A 127 13.01 -19.77 2.01
C VAL A 127 13.32 -21.02 1.19
N LYS A 128 14.52 -21.59 1.38
CA LYS A 128 14.83 -22.90 0.80
C LYS A 128 13.92 -23.96 1.42
N LYS A 129 13.49 -24.93 0.62
CA LYS A 129 12.60 -26.00 1.07
C LYS A 129 13.14 -26.77 2.28
N ALA A 130 14.46 -26.95 2.35
CA ALA A 130 15.13 -27.62 3.47
C ALA A 130 14.99 -26.86 4.81
N ASP A 131 14.86 -25.52 4.75
CA ASP A 131 14.82 -24.66 5.94
C ASP A 131 13.38 -24.39 6.42
N LEU A 132 12.37 -24.86 5.68
CA LEU A 132 10.96 -24.52 5.92
C LEU A 132 10.50 -24.86 7.34
N GLY A 133 10.84 -26.06 7.83
CA GLY A 133 10.46 -26.48 9.19
C GLY A 133 11.15 -25.66 10.29
N GLN A 134 12.39 -25.24 10.07
CA GLN A 134 13.10 -24.39 11.02
C GLN A 134 12.56 -22.94 10.99
N ALA A 135 12.22 -22.43 9.80
CA ALA A 135 11.61 -21.12 9.63
C ALA A 135 10.25 -21.05 10.33
N GLU A 136 9.41 -22.08 10.13
CA GLU A 136 8.11 -22.20 10.82
C GLU A 136 8.27 -22.21 12.34
N LYS A 137 9.19 -23.02 12.86
CA LYS A 137 9.46 -23.06 14.31
C LYS A 137 9.84 -21.68 14.87
N ILE A 138 10.74 -20.96 14.19
CA ILE A 138 11.15 -19.60 14.61
C ILE A 138 9.96 -18.64 14.62
N LEU A 139 9.09 -18.71 13.60
CA LEU A 139 7.89 -17.86 13.52
C LEU A 139 6.89 -18.18 14.64
N LEU A 140 6.67 -19.45 14.96
CA LEU A 140 5.83 -19.88 16.08
C LEU A 140 6.37 -19.38 17.43
N GLU A 141 7.69 -19.47 17.65
CA GLU A 141 8.35 -18.93 18.86
C GLU A 141 8.25 -17.40 18.96
N MET A 142 8.06 -16.71 17.84
CA MET A 142 7.80 -15.27 17.80
C MET A 142 6.31 -14.91 18.01
N GLY A 143 5.43 -15.91 18.17
CA GLY A 143 4.00 -15.73 18.36
C GLY A 143 3.18 -15.61 17.07
N TYR A 144 3.78 -15.87 15.90
CA TYR A 144 3.02 -16.04 14.67
C TYR A 144 2.38 -17.43 14.64
N GLY A 145 1.30 -17.57 13.88
CA GLY A 145 0.63 -18.85 13.69
C GLY A 145 -0.15 -18.88 12.38
N PRO A 146 -0.65 -20.06 11.99
CA PRO A 146 -1.52 -20.17 10.84
C PRO A 146 -2.78 -19.32 11.06
N THR A 147 -3.00 -18.37 10.17
CA THR A 147 -4.32 -17.73 10.03
C THR A 147 -5.17 -18.62 9.14
N GLU A 148 -6.40 -18.93 9.56
CA GLU A 148 -7.39 -19.48 8.63
C GLU A 148 -7.48 -18.51 7.43
N ARG A 149 -7.10 -18.96 6.24
CA ARG A 149 -7.44 -18.21 5.03
C ARG A 149 -8.96 -18.20 4.95
N PRO A 150 -9.66 -17.05 4.90
CA PRO A 150 -11.05 -17.05 4.53
C PRO A 150 -11.13 -17.67 3.13
N SER A 151 -11.87 -18.77 3.03
CA SER A 151 -12.20 -19.46 1.78
C SER A 151 -12.86 -18.53 0.78
#